data_AF-Q7PZ19-F1
#
_entry.id   AF-Q7PZ19-F1
#
_cell.length_a   1.000
_cell.length_b   1.000
_cell.length_c   1.000
_cell.angle_alpha   90.00
_cell.angle_beta   90.00
_cell.angle_gamma   90.00
#
_symmetry.space_group_name_H-M   'P 1'
#
loop_
_entity.id
_entity.type
_entity.pdbx_description
1 polymer ?
#
loop_
_entity_poly.entity_id
_entity_poly.type
_entity_poly.pdbx_seq_one_letter_code
_entity_poly.pdbx_strand_id
1 'polypeptide(L)'
;SNPEVPHVLRNGDIASIQSSPFNPNNPTRMIIHGWLGTQDSEINRLTRSALFFGGNYNVIYVDWSVGSLDEFYPNSRQLVYAVAAAASNMLDYLARYGQLNKRDVVVVGHSLGAHVAGNVGKWQSGAIPTIVGLDPALPFFAGDAPDRIMASDADYVEIIHTNGGVLGFMEPIGDADFYPNYGRVQPGCGADVGGGCAHARAVHFYVESILSRHGFVGEQCESFQNIRDGTCAQTGVSSRMGGEPPNAEGAPEGIFFLQTANSFPFAVGVLGLVALGSAAPVESIHPWALIPDGNGRLRLINVNPYDVPKGDNEVEPLFDPLTDVVFRLYTRRNPVHPQVIRWNDAGSVSGSNFNPAHPTRFLIHGFLEGEDASLHWSIKDHFIRVGEFNIVNVDWGAGSQTINYIAARNRVGAVGEVISRMINTIVSATGTSRNNINLIGHSLGAHVAANAGKHQNGQLNTIIGLDPAGPLFSNGQADLFGANDAQYTEAIYTNAGLLGFDQPLAHANFYPNGGRSQPGCILDVAGICAHNRVNNFYAESVSSSVGFRSTRCANHAEILQGRCTPSGANANMGGEPSNRGRGV
;
A
#
# COMPACT_ATOMS: atom_id res chain seq x y z
N SER A 1 20.08 -2.29 9.05
CA SER A 1 20.66 -1.05 9.61
C SER A 1 20.05 0.21 9.01
N ASN A 2 19.58 0.20 7.76
CA ASN A 2 18.90 1.33 7.11
C ASN A 2 17.61 0.89 6.36
N PRO A 3 16.62 0.32 7.07
CA PRO A 3 15.49 -0.34 6.40
C PRO A 3 14.61 0.60 5.56
N GLU A 4 14.55 1.89 5.89
CA GLU A 4 13.68 2.85 5.18
C GLU A 4 14.40 3.81 4.24
N VAL A 5 15.60 4.26 4.61
CA VAL A 5 16.36 5.24 3.83
C VAL A 5 17.52 4.53 3.13
N PRO A 6 17.51 4.43 1.78
CA PRO A 6 18.57 3.76 1.06
C PRO A 6 19.88 4.56 1.14
N HIS A 7 21.00 3.84 1.21
CA HIS A 7 22.32 4.42 1.02
C HIS A 7 22.67 4.32 -0.46
N VAL A 8 23.12 5.42 -1.07
CA VAL A 8 23.40 5.48 -2.50
C VAL A 8 24.78 4.89 -2.79
N LEU A 9 24.83 3.78 -3.51
CA LEU A 9 26.06 3.19 -4.03
C LEU A 9 26.36 3.75 -5.42
N ARG A 10 27.63 4.10 -5.70
CA ARG A 10 28.04 4.65 -7.00
C ARG A 10 29.23 3.90 -7.58
N ASN A 11 29.10 3.51 -8.86
CA ASN A 11 30.23 2.96 -9.62
C ASN A 11 31.39 3.95 -9.64
N GLY A 12 32.61 3.47 -9.41
CA GLY A 12 33.81 4.32 -9.36
C GLY A 12 34.03 5.04 -8.03
N ASP A 13 33.10 4.97 -7.07
CA ASP A 13 33.23 5.59 -5.76
C ASP A 13 33.35 4.53 -4.66
N ILE A 14 34.58 4.22 -4.26
CA ILE A 14 34.86 3.21 -3.22
C ILE A 14 34.32 3.66 -1.86
N ALA A 15 34.31 4.97 -1.58
CA ALA A 15 33.81 5.48 -0.31
C ALA A 15 32.30 5.24 -0.17
N SER A 16 31.55 5.26 -1.27
CA SER A 16 30.12 4.91 -1.27
C SER A 16 29.86 3.47 -0.83
N ILE A 17 30.78 2.53 -1.06
CA ILE A 17 30.65 1.15 -0.56
C ILE A 17 31.13 1.06 0.90
N GLN A 18 32.31 1.59 1.20
CA GLN A 18 32.94 1.45 2.51
C GLN A 18 32.18 2.15 3.64
N SER A 19 31.50 3.26 3.33
CA SER A 19 30.65 3.98 4.27
C SER A 19 29.21 3.46 4.32
N SER A 20 28.85 2.55 3.42
CA SER A 20 27.53 1.96 3.38
C SER A 20 27.32 0.95 4.52
N PRO A 21 26.06 0.70 4.88
CA PRO A 21 25.70 -0.39 5.81
C PRO A 21 25.81 -1.80 5.20
N PHE A 22 26.40 -1.97 4.02
CA PHE A 22 26.54 -3.27 3.36
C PHE A 22 27.29 -4.27 4.25
N ASN A 23 26.77 -5.49 4.35
CA ASN A 23 27.38 -6.56 5.14
C ASN A 23 27.63 -7.79 4.27
N PRO A 24 28.89 -8.21 4.02
CA PRO A 24 29.19 -9.35 3.15
C PRO A 24 28.64 -10.69 3.65
N ASN A 25 28.27 -10.79 4.94
CA ASN A 25 27.69 -12.00 5.50
C ASN A 25 26.17 -12.12 5.29
N ASN A 26 25.52 -11.06 4.78
CA ASN A 26 24.09 -11.10 4.47
C ASN A 26 23.87 -11.49 3.00
N PRO A 27 22.85 -12.31 2.68
CA PRO A 27 22.47 -12.59 1.30
C PRO A 27 22.12 -11.29 0.56
N THR A 28 22.45 -11.22 -0.72
CA THR A 28 22.29 -10.00 -1.52
C THR A 28 21.21 -10.17 -2.58
N ARG A 29 20.25 -9.26 -2.61
CA ARG A 29 19.14 -9.26 -3.56
C ARG A 29 19.16 -7.96 -4.36
N MET A 30 19.41 -8.05 -5.66
CA MET A 30 19.38 -6.91 -6.57
C MET A 30 18.02 -6.85 -7.25
N ILE A 31 17.28 -5.76 -7.02
CA ILE A 31 15.90 -5.60 -7.49
C ILE A 31 15.84 -4.49 -8.54
N ILE A 32 15.19 -4.77 -9.67
CA ILE A 32 15.20 -3.90 -10.85
C ILE A 32 13.76 -3.64 -11.32
N HIS A 33 13.34 -2.38 -11.26
CA HIS A 33 12.02 -1.95 -11.72
C HIS A 33 11.95 -1.84 -13.26
N GLY A 34 10.72 -1.80 -13.78
CA GLY A 34 10.43 -1.66 -15.20
C GLY A 34 10.27 -0.22 -15.70
N TRP A 35 9.62 -0.10 -16.85
CA TRP A 35 9.22 1.17 -17.46
C TRP A 35 8.27 1.96 -16.55
N LEU A 36 8.42 3.28 -16.52
CA LEU A 36 7.79 4.22 -15.57
C LEU A 36 8.09 3.95 -14.08
N GLY A 37 9.00 3.03 -13.78
CA GLY A 37 9.40 2.73 -12.41
C GLY A 37 10.46 3.69 -11.86
N THR A 38 10.61 3.69 -10.54
CA THR A 38 11.61 4.43 -9.77
C THR A 38 12.10 3.60 -8.59
N GLN A 39 12.99 4.14 -7.75
CA GLN A 39 13.34 3.50 -6.47
C GLN A 39 12.11 3.14 -5.59
N ASP A 40 11.00 3.88 -5.72
CA ASP A 40 9.80 3.73 -4.90
C ASP A 40 8.76 2.77 -5.52
N SER A 41 9.07 2.15 -6.66
CA SER A 41 8.20 1.19 -7.32
C SER A 41 7.84 0.01 -6.42
N GLU A 42 6.66 -0.57 -6.66
CA GLU A 42 6.10 -1.65 -5.85
C GLU A 42 7.04 -2.86 -5.74
N ILE A 43 7.70 -3.28 -6.83
CA ILE A 43 8.68 -4.36 -6.78
C ILE A 43 9.78 -4.10 -5.75
N ASN A 44 10.33 -2.88 -5.69
CA ASN A 44 11.39 -2.54 -4.75
C ASN A 44 10.85 -2.56 -3.31
N ARG A 45 9.79 -1.78 -3.06
CA ARG A 45 9.22 -1.60 -1.72
C ARG A 45 8.68 -2.89 -1.12
N LEU A 46 7.93 -3.66 -1.90
CA LEU A 46 7.29 -4.89 -1.43
C LEU A 46 8.31 -6.01 -1.23
N THR A 47 9.23 -6.19 -2.18
CA THR A 47 10.28 -7.23 -2.06
C THR A 47 11.21 -6.94 -0.88
N ARG A 48 11.65 -5.69 -0.70
CA ARG A 48 12.43 -5.29 0.49
C ARG A 48 11.69 -5.64 1.77
N SER A 49 10.42 -5.27 1.85
CA SER A 49 9.60 -5.51 3.05
C SER A 49 9.48 -7.01 3.34
N ALA A 50 9.28 -7.83 2.30
CA ALA A 50 9.20 -9.28 2.44
C ALA A 50 10.53 -9.90 2.90
N LEU A 51 11.65 -9.49 2.30
CA LEU A 51 12.98 -9.98 2.65
C LEU A 51 13.37 -9.60 4.09
N PHE A 52 13.15 -8.35 4.49
CA PHE A 52 13.46 -7.90 5.85
C PHE A 52 12.54 -8.50 6.92
N PHE A 53 11.36 -8.99 6.53
CA PHE A 53 10.55 -9.81 7.41
C PHE A 53 11.17 -11.21 7.61
N GLY A 54 11.75 -11.78 6.55
CA GLY A 54 12.38 -13.10 6.59
C GLY A 54 13.78 -13.14 7.21
N GLY A 55 14.50 -12.00 7.29
CA GLY A 55 15.84 -11.95 7.89
C GLY A 55 16.69 -10.74 7.52
N ASN A 56 18.00 -10.86 7.72
CA ASN A 56 18.97 -9.82 7.39
C ASN A 56 19.46 -9.99 5.94
N TYR A 57 19.22 -8.99 5.10
CA TYR A 57 19.61 -8.97 3.69
C TYR A 57 20.34 -7.68 3.32
N ASN A 58 21.18 -7.74 2.28
CA ASN A 58 21.52 -6.56 1.49
C ASN A 58 20.53 -6.46 0.33
N VAL A 59 19.64 -5.47 0.35
CA VAL A 59 18.70 -5.23 -0.76
C VAL A 59 19.18 -4.02 -1.55
N ILE A 60 19.48 -4.22 -2.82
CA ILE A 60 20.04 -3.21 -3.72
C ILE A 60 19.01 -2.91 -4.80
N TYR A 61 18.48 -1.68 -4.81
CA TYR A 61 17.63 -1.22 -5.90
C TYR A 61 18.50 -0.66 -7.03
N VAL A 62 18.21 -1.11 -8.25
CA VAL A 62 18.74 -0.45 -9.45
C VAL A 62 17.72 0.61 -9.85
N ASP A 63 17.91 1.84 -9.36
CA ASP A 63 17.09 2.99 -9.76
C ASP A 63 17.65 3.57 -11.06
N TRP A 64 16.88 3.40 -12.14
CA TRP A 64 17.17 3.96 -13.45
C TRP A 64 16.03 4.89 -13.92
N SER A 65 15.32 5.50 -12.96
CA SER A 65 14.20 6.46 -13.15
C SER A 65 14.43 7.51 -14.24
N VAL A 66 15.65 8.03 -14.35
CA VAL A 66 16.03 9.00 -15.39
C VAL A 66 15.76 8.47 -16.81
N GLY A 67 15.94 7.16 -17.03
CA GLY A 67 15.69 6.50 -18.31
C GLY A 67 14.34 5.78 -18.38
N SER A 68 13.80 5.28 -17.27
CA SER A 68 12.53 4.54 -17.26
C SER A 68 11.30 5.44 -17.30
N LEU A 69 11.38 6.69 -16.82
CA LEU A 69 10.25 7.63 -16.76
C LEU A 69 9.94 8.30 -18.11
N ASP A 70 10.67 7.99 -19.17
CA ASP A 70 10.34 8.48 -20.51
C ASP A 70 9.03 7.82 -20.98
N GLU A 71 7.98 8.62 -21.17
CA GLU A 71 6.67 8.14 -21.63
C GLU A 71 6.71 7.48 -23.03
N PHE A 72 7.78 7.70 -23.79
CA PHE A 72 8.01 7.00 -25.04
C PHE A 72 8.83 5.72 -24.82
N TYR A 73 8.14 4.61 -24.58
CA TYR A 73 8.70 3.28 -24.28
C TYR A 73 9.98 2.89 -25.07
N PRO A 74 10.10 3.11 -26.40
CA PRO A 74 11.32 2.78 -27.14
C PRO A 74 12.60 3.45 -26.59
N ASN A 75 12.50 4.65 -26.04
CA ASN A 75 13.63 5.36 -25.43
C ASN A 75 14.11 4.66 -24.15
N SER A 76 13.21 4.16 -23.32
CA SER A 76 13.58 3.35 -22.15
C SER A 76 14.11 1.98 -22.56
N ARG A 77 13.51 1.34 -23.58
CA ARG A 77 13.92 0.02 -24.05
C ARG A 77 15.38 -0.01 -24.50
N GLN A 78 15.83 0.99 -25.25
CA GLN A 78 17.22 1.04 -25.75
C GLN A 78 18.27 1.18 -24.63
N LEU A 79 17.86 1.56 -23.41
CA LEU A 79 18.75 1.73 -22.26
C LEU A 79 19.00 0.43 -21.49
N VAL A 80 18.30 -0.67 -21.78
CA VAL A 80 18.41 -1.95 -21.05
C VAL A 80 19.86 -2.39 -20.90
N TYR A 81 20.64 -2.38 -21.98
CA TYR A 81 22.07 -2.71 -21.91
C TYR A 81 22.86 -1.73 -21.03
N ALA A 82 22.68 -0.42 -21.21
CA ALA A 82 23.45 0.56 -20.43
C ALA A 82 23.19 0.42 -18.93
N VAL A 83 21.93 0.22 -18.54
CA VAL A 83 21.53 0.01 -17.14
C VAL A 83 22.10 -1.30 -16.60
N ALA A 84 21.98 -2.40 -17.35
CA ALA A 84 22.51 -3.69 -16.93
C ALA A 84 24.05 -3.67 -16.80
N ALA A 85 24.77 -2.87 -17.60
CA ALA A 85 26.22 -2.81 -17.56
C ALA A 85 26.66 -2.11 -16.28
N ALA A 86 25.98 -1.02 -15.93
CA ALA A 86 26.18 -0.32 -14.67
C ALA A 86 25.83 -1.21 -13.46
N ALA A 87 24.73 -1.96 -13.50
CA ALA A 87 24.32 -2.86 -12.44
C ALA A 87 25.26 -4.06 -12.27
N SER A 88 25.70 -4.66 -13.38
CA SER A 88 26.68 -5.76 -13.39
C SER A 88 28.03 -5.30 -12.82
N ASN A 89 28.52 -4.13 -13.26
CA ASN A 89 29.75 -3.55 -12.73
C ASN A 89 29.64 -3.21 -11.24
N MET A 90 28.45 -2.86 -10.73
CA MET A 90 28.25 -2.64 -9.29
C MET A 90 28.43 -3.94 -8.48
N LEU A 91 27.99 -5.09 -9.00
CA LEU A 91 28.25 -6.39 -8.37
C LEU A 91 29.76 -6.70 -8.33
N ASP A 92 30.50 -6.37 -9.38
CA ASP A 92 31.97 -6.50 -9.41
C ASP A 92 32.63 -5.59 -8.37
N TYR A 93 32.14 -4.35 -8.25
CA TYR A 93 32.63 -3.37 -7.29
C TYR A 93 32.38 -3.82 -5.85
N LEU A 94 31.18 -4.34 -5.56
CA LEU A 94 30.83 -4.90 -4.26
C LEU A 94 31.62 -6.17 -3.95
N ALA A 95 31.89 -7.04 -4.94
CA ALA A 95 32.72 -8.21 -4.74
C ALA A 95 34.16 -7.81 -4.38
N ARG A 96 34.70 -6.80 -5.07
CA ARG A 96 36.08 -6.34 -4.88
C ARG A 96 36.29 -5.54 -3.59
N TYR A 97 35.37 -4.66 -3.23
CA TYR A 97 35.56 -3.69 -2.14
C TYR A 97 34.62 -3.89 -0.95
N GLY A 98 33.47 -4.51 -1.16
CA GLY A 98 32.51 -4.88 -0.10
C GLY A 98 32.65 -6.33 0.36
N GLN A 99 33.48 -7.14 -0.31
CA GLN A 99 33.62 -8.59 -0.08
C GLN A 99 32.33 -9.38 -0.36
N LEU A 100 31.49 -8.90 -1.28
CA LEU A 100 30.29 -9.62 -1.72
C LEU A 100 30.66 -11.01 -2.28
N ASN A 101 30.02 -12.05 -1.74
CA ASN A 101 29.98 -13.35 -2.37
C ASN A 101 28.93 -13.37 -3.49
N LYS A 102 29.37 -13.42 -4.75
CA LYS A 102 28.46 -13.47 -5.91
C LYS A 102 27.56 -14.71 -5.92
N ARG A 103 27.95 -15.79 -5.24
CA ARG A 103 27.16 -17.02 -5.13
C ARG A 103 25.98 -16.92 -4.16
N ASP A 104 25.84 -15.80 -3.44
CA ASP A 104 24.67 -15.49 -2.60
C ASP A 104 23.79 -14.39 -3.22
N VAL A 105 24.02 -14.03 -4.49
CA VAL A 105 23.26 -13.00 -5.21
C VAL A 105 22.07 -13.62 -5.93
N VAL A 106 20.91 -13.00 -5.76
CA VAL A 106 19.75 -13.20 -6.66
C VAL A 106 19.41 -11.86 -7.29
N VAL A 107 19.17 -11.86 -8.61
CA VAL A 107 18.74 -10.67 -9.35
C VAL A 107 17.29 -10.85 -9.76
N VAL A 108 16.44 -9.89 -9.38
CA VAL A 108 15.00 -9.91 -9.65
C VAL A 108 14.64 -8.70 -10.49
N GLY A 109 13.96 -8.92 -11.61
CA GLY A 109 13.53 -7.83 -12.48
C GLY A 109 12.09 -7.96 -12.88
N HIS A 110 11.32 -6.86 -12.85
CA HIS A 110 9.95 -6.82 -13.37
C HIS A 110 9.86 -6.07 -14.68
N SER A 111 9.03 -6.57 -15.61
CA SER A 111 8.78 -5.90 -16.89
C SER A 111 10.08 -5.69 -17.67
N LEU A 112 10.39 -4.46 -18.07
CA LEU A 112 11.66 -4.10 -18.71
C LEU A 112 12.89 -4.40 -17.82
N GLY A 113 12.71 -4.33 -16.50
CA GLY A 113 13.73 -4.68 -15.51
C GLY A 113 14.12 -6.16 -15.54
N ALA A 114 13.24 -7.05 -16.01
CA ALA A 114 13.58 -8.47 -16.18
C ALA A 114 14.68 -8.65 -17.24
N HIS A 115 14.63 -7.89 -18.34
CA HIS A 115 15.68 -7.90 -19.36
C HIS A 115 16.98 -7.27 -18.85
N VAL A 116 16.89 -6.22 -18.04
CA VAL A 116 18.07 -5.68 -17.34
C VAL A 116 18.69 -6.77 -16.44
N ALA A 117 17.89 -7.51 -15.68
CA ALA A 117 18.35 -8.60 -14.83
C ALA A 117 19.06 -9.71 -15.62
N GLY A 118 18.49 -10.16 -16.74
CA GLY A 118 19.13 -11.13 -17.64
C GLY A 118 20.50 -10.65 -18.14
N ASN A 119 20.59 -9.40 -18.59
CA ASN A 119 21.87 -8.86 -19.08
C ASN A 119 22.90 -8.62 -17.96
N VAL A 120 22.47 -8.38 -16.70
CA VAL A 120 23.38 -8.41 -15.55
C VAL A 120 24.07 -9.76 -15.47
N GLY A 121 23.30 -10.86 -15.57
CA GLY A 121 23.79 -12.23 -15.56
C GLY A 121 24.73 -12.57 -16.71
N LYS A 122 24.37 -12.20 -17.95
CA LYS A 122 25.23 -12.38 -19.14
C LYS A 122 26.60 -11.78 -18.97
N TRP A 123 26.69 -10.57 -18.43
CA TRP A 123 27.96 -9.89 -18.20
C TRP A 123 28.73 -10.37 -16.98
N GLN A 124 28.06 -11.09 -16.08
CA GLN A 124 28.69 -11.88 -15.04
C GLN A 124 29.14 -13.27 -15.55
N SER A 125 28.93 -13.58 -16.83
CA SER A 125 29.25 -14.88 -17.45
C SER A 125 28.59 -16.06 -16.71
N GLY A 126 27.32 -15.92 -16.32
CA GLY A 126 26.58 -16.94 -15.59
C GLY A 126 27.04 -17.15 -14.13
N ALA A 127 27.90 -16.28 -13.59
CA ALA A 127 28.38 -16.41 -12.21
C ALA A 127 27.31 -16.14 -11.12
N ILE A 128 26.11 -15.73 -11.53
CA ILE A 128 24.97 -15.46 -10.66
C ILE A 128 24.12 -16.74 -10.56
N PRO A 129 23.85 -17.24 -9.34
CA PRO A 129 23.09 -18.47 -9.15
C PRO A 129 21.65 -18.40 -9.67
N THR A 130 20.99 -17.25 -9.48
CA THR A 130 19.56 -17.17 -9.78
C THR A 130 19.15 -15.80 -10.29
N ILE A 131 18.39 -15.81 -11.38
CA ILE A 131 17.66 -14.64 -11.89
C ILE A 131 16.16 -14.97 -11.87
N VAL A 132 15.35 -14.03 -11.38
CA VAL A 132 13.89 -14.13 -11.42
C VAL A 132 13.32 -13.01 -12.30
N GLY A 133 12.69 -13.40 -13.41
CA GLY A 133 11.98 -12.51 -14.33
C GLY A 133 10.49 -12.46 -14.01
N LEU A 134 10.03 -11.31 -13.52
CA LEU A 134 8.62 -11.08 -13.19
C LEU A 134 7.93 -10.43 -14.39
N ASP A 135 7.13 -11.23 -15.09
CA ASP A 135 6.42 -10.89 -16.32
C ASP A 135 7.26 -10.05 -17.31
N PRO A 136 8.34 -10.62 -17.88
CA PRO A 136 9.28 -9.88 -18.73
C PRO A 136 8.57 -9.20 -19.91
N ALA A 137 8.96 -7.96 -20.25
CA ALA A 137 8.21 -7.15 -21.21
C ALA A 137 8.32 -7.68 -22.66
N LEU A 138 7.19 -7.91 -23.33
CA LEU A 138 7.15 -8.38 -24.72
C LEU A 138 7.52 -7.31 -25.78
N PRO A 139 7.03 -6.05 -25.70
CA PRO A 139 7.24 -5.09 -26.78
C PRO A 139 8.72 -4.82 -27.06
N PHE A 140 9.12 -5.03 -28.32
CA PHE A 140 10.48 -4.87 -28.84
C PHE A 140 11.55 -5.88 -28.35
N PHE A 141 11.13 -6.99 -27.72
CA PHE A 141 12.02 -8.09 -27.34
C PHE A 141 11.71 -9.43 -28.04
N ALA A 142 10.58 -9.51 -28.76
CA ALA A 142 10.16 -10.72 -29.45
C ALA A 142 11.23 -11.28 -30.41
N GLY A 143 11.26 -12.60 -30.56
CA GLY A 143 12.27 -13.30 -31.35
C GLY A 143 13.62 -13.42 -30.65
N ASP A 144 14.71 -13.28 -31.41
CA ASP A 144 16.08 -13.48 -30.93
C ASP A 144 16.75 -12.17 -30.50
N ALA A 145 15.99 -11.26 -29.87
CA ALA A 145 16.53 -10.00 -29.37
C ALA A 145 17.68 -10.31 -28.40
N PRO A 146 18.93 -9.89 -28.68
CA PRO A 146 20.10 -10.34 -27.92
C PRO A 146 20.11 -9.79 -26.49
N ASP A 147 19.34 -8.74 -26.24
CA ASP A 147 19.15 -8.06 -24.96
C ASP A 147 17.95 -8.58 -24.15
N ARG A 148 17.26 -9.64 -24.59
CA ARG A 148 16.21 -10.26 -23.77
C ARG A 148 16.78 -11.16 -22.68
N ILE A 149 16.00 -11.43 -21.64
CA ILE A 149 16.33 -12.44 -20.63
C ILE A 149 16.23 -13.84 -21.25
N MET A 150 17.15 -14.73 -20.88
CA MET A 150 17.23 -16.11 -21.37
C MET A 150 17.67 -17.06 -20.26
N ALA A 151 17.28 -18.33 -20.35
CA ALA A 151 17.73 -19.43 -19.47
C ALA A 151 19.25 -19.44 -19.21
N SER A 152 20.06 -19.15 -20.23
CA SER A 152 21.53 -19.13 -20.14
C SER A 152 22.13 -17.98 -19.32
N ASP A 153 21.32 -17.05 -18.80
CA ASP A 153 21.80 -15.82 -18.17
C ASP A 153 22.28 -16.03 -16.72
N ALA A 154 21.93 -17.15 -16.08
CA ALA A 154 22.34 -17.54 -14.71
C ALA A 154 22.47 -19.07 -14.60
N ASP A 155 22.87 -19.57 -13.43
CA ASP A 155 22.81 -21.02 -13.15
C ASP A 155 21.35 -21.53 -13.12
N TYR A 156 20.37 -20.65 -12.84
CA TYR A 156 18.93 -20.90 -12.92
C TYR A 156 18.17 -19.60 -13.18
N VAL A 157 17.27 -19.60 -14.15
CA VAL A 157 16.40 -18.48 -14.51
C VAL A 157 14.94 -18.90 -14.38
N GLU A 158 14.24 -18.26 -13.45
CA GLU A 158 12.82 -18.46 -13.23
C GLU A 158 12.01 -17.31 -13.83
N ILE A 159 10.95 -17.63 -14.56
CA ILE A 159 10.05 -16.64 -15.14
C ILE A 159 8.64 -16.85 -14.58
N ILE A 160 8.01 -15.74 -14.14
CA ILE A 160 6.62 -15.74 -13.69
C ILE A 160 5.80 -14.95 -14.73
N HIS A 161 5.05 -15.66 -15.56
CA HIS A 161 4.18 -15.08 -16.58
C HIS A 161 2.82 -14.77 -16.00
N THR A 162 2.38 -13.52 -16.06
CA THR A 162 1.06 -13.13 -15.57
C THR A 162 0.24 -12.34 -16.57
N ASN A 163 0.88 -11.69 -17.55
CA ASN A 163 0.22 -10.97 -18.64
C ASN A 163 0.82 -11.26 -20.03
N GLY A 164 1.09 -12.54 -20.28
CA GLY A 164 1.66 -13.03 -21.52
C GLY A 164 0.83 -12.69 -22.76
N GLY A 165 1.50 -12.15 -23.78
CA GLY A 165 0.90 -11.79 -25.07
C GLY A 165 0.25 -10.41 -25.11
N VAL A 166 0.30 -9.64 -24.02
CA VAL A 166 -0.14 -8.23 -23.98
C VAL A 166 1.04 -7.34 -23.59
N LEU A 167 1.40 -7.28 -22.30
CA LEU A 167 2.58 -6.57 -21.83
C LEU A 167 3.76 -7.52 -21.58
N GLY A 168 3.49 -8.74 -21.11
CA GLY A 168 4.49 -9.75 -20.79
C GLY A 168 4.73 -10.74 -21.94
N PHE A 169 5.88 -11.42 -21.90
CA PHE A 169 6.15 -12.58 -22.75
C PHE A 169 5.19 -13.72 -22.45
N MET A 170 4.81 -14.47 -23.48
CA MET A 170 4.03 -15.69 -23.32
C MET A 170 4.93 -16.92 -23.51
N GLU A 171 5.86 -16.89 -24.47
CA GLU A 171 6.79 -17.98 -24.71
C GLU A 171 7.66 -18.28 -23.47
N PRO A 172 7.98 -19.56 -23.21
CA PRO A 172 8.90 -19.92 -22.15
C PRO A 172 10.31 -19.44 -22.50
N ILE A 173 10.94 -18.70 -21.59
CA ILE A 173 12.24 -18.06 -21.80
C ILE A 173 13.24 -18.29 -20.65
N GLY A 174 12.85 -19.04 -19.61
CA GLY A 174 13.72 -19.44 -18.50
C GLY A 174 14.06 -20.93 -18.50
N ASP A 175 14.69 -21.37 -17.40
CA ASP A 175 14.83 -22.78 -17.05
C ASP A 175 13.53 -23.31 -16.42
N ALA A 176 12.84 -22.46 -15.66
CA ALA A 176 11.49 -22.72 -15.17
C ALA A 176 10.54 -21.56 -15.48
N ASP A 177 9.48 -21.84 -16.21
CA ASP A 177 8.47 -20.85 -16.60
C ASP A 177 7.13 -21.18 -15.93
N PHE A 178 6.71 -20.33 -14.99
CA PHE A 178 5.47 -20.47 -14.26
C PHE A 178 4.36 -19.62 -14.87
N TYR A 179 3.19 -20.22 -15.05
CA TYR A 179 2.01 -19.61 -15.64
C TYR A 179 0.82 -19.63 -14.67
N PRO A 180 0.83 -18.79 -13.61
CA PRO A 180 -0.33 -18.56 -12.76
C PRO A 180 -1.57 -18.26 -13.60
N ASN A 181 -2.62 -19.06 -13.45
CA ASN A 181 -3.88 -18.94 -14.17
C ASN A 181 -3.67 -18.86 -15.69
N TYR A 182 -2.78 -19.71 -16.22
CA TYR A 182 -2.35 -19.74 -17.63
C TYR A 182 -1.60 -18.48 -18.10
N GLY A 183 -1.15 -17.64 -17.17
CA GLY A 183 -0.19 -16.56 -17.38
C GLY A 183 -0.64 -15.42 -18.29
N ARG A 184 -1.94 -15.22 -18.50
CA ARG A 184 -2.49 -14.14 -19.36
C ARG A 184 -3.35 -13.14 -18.60
N VAL A 185 -4.38 -13.65 -17.94
CA VAL A 185 -5.36 -12.87 -17.20
C VAL A 185 -5.39 -13.43 -15.79
N GLN A 186 -5.26 -12.53 -14.81
CA GLN A 186 -5.19 -12.93 -13.42
C GLN A 186 -6.52 -12.70 -12.71
N PRO A 187 -6.96 -13.65 -11.86
CA PRO A 187 -8.12 -13.46 -11.02
C PRO A 187 -8.05 -12.14 -10.21
N GLY A 188 -9.16 -11.42 -10.18
CA GLY A 188 -9.27 -10.13 -9.49
C GLY A 188 -8.87 -8.89 -10.31
N CYS A 189 -8.40 -9.07 -11.55
CA CYS A 189 -8.03 -7.95 -12.43
C CYS A 189 -9.19 -7.34 -13.24
N GLY A 190 -10.41 -7.89 -13.14
CA GLY A 190 -11.57 -7.37 -13.87
C GLY A 190 -11.40 -7.45 -15.38
N ALA A 191 -11.72 -6.36 -16.10
CA ALA A 191 -11.66 -6.32 -17.57
C ALA A 191 -10.24 -6.15 -18.15
N ASP A 192 -9.28 -5.65 -17.35
CA ASP A 192 -7.84 -5.49 -17.64
C ASP A 192 -7.41 -5.31 -19.12
N VAL A 193 -8.07 -4.40 -19.85
CA VAL A 193 -7.90 -4.23 -21.30
C VAL A 193 -6.45 -3.87 -21.69
N GLY A 194 -5.74 -3.16 -20.82
CA GLY A 194 -4.32 -2.80 -21.00
C GLY A 194 -3.33 -3.78 -20.38
N GLY A 195 -3.80 -4.82 -19.69
CA GLY A 195 -2.96 -5.85 -19.07
C GLY A 195 -2.16 -5.43 -17.83
N GLY A 196 -2.26 -4.17 -17.41
CA GLY A 196 -1.45 -3.63 -16.31
C GLY A 196 -1.63 -4.38 -15.00
N CYS A 197 -2.85 -4.79 -14.66
CA CYS A 197 -3.11 -5.50 -13.39
C CYS A 197 -2.49 -6.89 -13.41
N ALA A 198 -2.76 -7.64 -14.48
CA ALA A 198 -2.15 -8.92 -14.70
C ALA A 198 -0.62 -8.79 -14.76
N HIS A 199 -0.06 -7.70 -15.32
CA HIS A 199 1.38 -7.49 -15.42
C HIS A 199 2.04 -7.27 -14.04
N ALA A 200 1.40 -6.51 -13.14
CA ALA A 200 1.91 -6.31 -11.78
C ALA A 200 1.71 -7.53 -10.87
N ARG A 201 0.80 -8.47 -11.21
CA ARG A 201 0.58 -9.68 -10.40
C ARG A 201 1.81 -10.54 -10.23
N ALA A 202 2.74 -10.57 -11.19
CA ALA A 202 4.01 -11.27 -11.00
C ALA A 202 4.78 -10.76 -9.78
N VAL A 203 4.78 -9.44 -9.52
CA VAL A 203 5.37 -8.85 -8.31
C VAL A 203 4.63 -9.33 -7.06
N HIS A 204 3.30 -9.29 -7.08
CA HIS A 204 2.49 -9.71 -5.93
C HIS A 204 2.69 -11.18 -5.57
N PHE A 205 2.69 -12.06 -6.58
CA PHE A 205 2.91 -13.49 -6.37
C PHE A 205 4.33 -13.77 -5.88
N TYR A 206 5.34 -13.11 -6.45
CA TYR A 206 6.71 -13.24 -5.99
C TYR A 206 6.87 -12.78 -4.53
N VAL A 207 6.34 -11.62 -4.17
CA VAL A 207 6.39 -11.10 -2.80
C VAL A 207 5.69 -12.04 -1.81
N GLU A 208 4.51 -12.54 -2.15
CA GLU A 208 3.81 -13.52 -1.32
C GLU A 208 4.58 -14.84 -1.23
N SER A 209 5.25 -15.28 -2.30
CA SER A 209 6.00 -16.54 -2.32
C SER A 209 7.15 -16.57 -1.31
N ILE A 210 7.79 -15.40 -1.06
CA ILE A 210 8.83 -15.20 -0.04
C ILE A 210 8.26 -15.40 1.36
N LEU A 211 7.01 -14.98 1.58
CA LEU A 211 6.38 -14.92 2.90
C LEU A 211 5.54 -16.15 3.23
N SER A 212 5.05 -16.86 2.21
CA SER A 212 4.13 -17.98 2.36
C SER A 212 4.86 -19.27 2.70
N ARG A 213 4.45 -19.94 3.78
CA ARG A 213 4.91 -21.30 4.14
C ARG A 213 4.36 -22.37 3.20
N HIS A 214 3.15 -22.18 2.66
CA HIS A 214 2.55 -23.08 1.67
C HIS A 214 3.09 -22.80 0.26
N GLY A 215 3.29 -21.52 -0.05
CA GLY A 215 3.84 -21.07 -1.33
C GLY A 215 2.92 -21.29 -2.50
N PHE A 216 3.49 -21.15 -3.69
CA PHE A 216 2.83 -21.34 -4.96
C PHE A 216 3.37 -22.61 -5.59
N VAL A 217 2.66 -23.73 -5.45
CA VAL A 217 3.08 -25.00 -6.04
C VAL A 217 2.48 -25.10 -7.44
N GLY A 218 3.34 -25.12 -8.45
CA GLY A 218 2.96 -25.36 -9.84
C GLY A 218 3.16 -26.82 -10.23
N GLU A 219 2.21 -27.34 -10.98
CA GLU A 219 2.29 -28.65 -11.61
C GLU A 219 2.91 -28.50 -13.00
N GLN A 220 3.87 -29.35 -13.33
CA GLN A 220 4.54 -29.29 -14.62
C GLN A 220 3.55 -29.65 -15.73
N CYS A 221 3.54 -28.82 -16.76
CA CYS A 221 2.75 -28.94 -17.97
C CYS A 221 3.59 -29.57 -19.09
N GLU A 222 3.00 -30.45 -19.88
CA GLU A 222 3.71 -31.15 -20.96
C GLU A 222 4.25 -30.20 -22.05
N SER A 223 3.51 -29.14 -22.36
CA SER A 223 3.93 -28.20 -23.39
C SER A 223 3.36 -26.80 -23.20
N PHE A 224 4.05 -25.83 -23.79
CA PHE A 224 3.56 -24.46 -23.91
C PHE A 224 2.22 -24.38 -24.66
N GLN A 225 1.97 -25.29 -25.61
CA GLN A 225 0.70 -25.33 -26.32
C GLN A 225 -0.47 -25.68 -25.36
N ASN A 226 -0.25 -26.56 -24.39
CA ASN A 226 -1.26 -26.85 -23.36
C ASN A 226 -1.56 -25.65 -22.47
N ILE A 227 -0.55 -24.83 -22.14
CA ILE A 227 -0.76 -23.56 -21.44
C ILE A 227 -1.65 -22.63 -22.27
N ARG A 228 -1.36 -22.49 -23.57
CA ARG A 228 -2.14 -21.62 -24.48
C ARG A 228 -3.58 -22.07 -24.63
N ASP A 229 -3.80 -23.38 -24.66
CA ASP A 229 -5.12 -23.98 -24.86
C ASP A 229 -5.92 -24.13 -23.55
N GLY A 230 -5.29 -23.89 -22.39
CA GLY A 230 -5.93 -24.05 -21.09
C GLY A 230 -6.17 -25.51 -20.70
N THR A 231 -5.33 -26.43 -21.18
CA THR A 231 -5.54 -27.90 -21.12
C THR A 231 -4.43 -28.63 -20.37
N CYS A 232 -3.82 -27.98 -19.38
CA CYS A 232 -2.68 -28.55 -18.67
C CYS A 232 -3.05 -29.81 -17.88
N ALA A 233 -2.48 -30.96 -18.25
CA ALA A 233 -2.61 -32.22 -17.54
C ALA A 233 -1.46 -32.40 -16.55
N GLN A 234 -1.74 -33.00 -15.39
CA GLN A 234 -0.74 -33.26 -14.36
C GLN A 234 0.24 -34.34 -14.82
N THR A 235 1.52 -33.97 -14.91
CA THR A 235 2.63 -34.91 -15.19
C THR A 235 3.13 -35.63 -13.93
N GLY A 236 2.72 -35.15 -12.74
CA GLY A 236 3.19 -35.65 -11.43
C GLY A 236 4.48 -35.00 -10.95
N VAL A 237 5.08 -34.10 -11.73
CA VAL A 237 6.21 -33.25 -11.31
C VAL A 237 5.66 -31.90 -10.86
N SER A 238 6.06 -31.44 -9.69
CA SER A 238 5.70 -30.11 -9.18
C SER A 238 6.93 -29.30 -8.80
N SER A 239 6.80 -27.99 -8.86
CA SER A 239 7.83 -27.03 -8.47
C SER A 239 7.22 -25.85 -7.73
N ARG A 240 7.98 -25.23 -6.84
CA ARG A 240 7.54 -24.05 -6.10
C ARG A 240 7.94 -22.80 -6.88
N MET A 241 6.96 -21.98 -7.23
CA MET A 241 7.17 -20.68 -7.83
C MET A 241 7.66 -19.68 -6.77
N GLY A 242 8.75 -18.97 -7.10
CA GLY A 242 9.39 -17.96 -6.25
C GLY A 242 10.00 -18.54 -4.98
N GLY A 243 9.83 -17.84 -3.87
CA GLY A 243 10.41 -18.18 -2.58
C GLY A 243 11.73 -17.45 -2.29
N GLU A 244 12.31 -17.76 -1.13
CA GLU A 244 13.55 -17.18 -0.66
C GLU A 244 14.36 -18.21 0.17
N PRO A 245 15.52 -18.70 -0.33
CA PRO A 245 16.02 -18.45 -1.68
C PRO A 245 15.12 -19.12 -2.75
N PRO A 246 14.94 -18.51 -3.94
CA PRO A 246 14.33 -19.20 -5.06
C PRO A 246 15.17 -20.42 -5.45
N ASN A 247 14.54 -21.46 -6.00
CA ASN A 247 15.23 -22.72 -6.35
C ASN A 247 15.95 -23.42 -5.17
N ALA A 248 15.49 -23.22 -3.94
CA ALA A 248 15.95 -24.05 -2.83
C ALA A 248 15.66 -25.52 -3.15
N GLU A 249 16.69 -26.37 -3.15
CA GLU A 249 16.64 -27.84 -3.37
C GLU A 249 16.81 -28.35 -4.82
N GLY A 250 17.09 -27.50 -5.81
CA GLY A 250 17.29 -27.96 -7.19
C GLY A 250 15.96 -28.30 -7.86
N ALA A 251 15.08 -27.30 -7.92
CA ALA A 251 13.78 -27.33 -8.53
C ALA A 251 13.85 -27.83 -9.98
N PRO A 252 12.87 -28.64 -10.41
CA PRO A 252 12.83 -29.16 -11.76
C PRO A 252 12.64 -28.04 -12.78
N GLU A 253 13.34 -28.16 -13.91
CA GLU A 253 13.18 -27.30 -15.08
C GLU A 253 11.90 -27.63 -15.85
N GLY A 254 11.36 -26.66 -16.56
CA GLY A 254 10.23 -26.81 -17.46
C GLY A 254 9.12 -25.79 -17.24
N ILE A 255 7.93 -26.13 -17.74
CA ILE A 255 6.77 -25.24 -17.75
C ILE A 255 5.81 -25.66 -16.66
N PHE A 256 5.39 -24.74 -15.80
CA PHE A 256 4.55 -25.04 -14.65
C PHE A 256 3.25 -24.23 -14.69
N PHE A 257 2.14 -24.88 -14.37
CA PHE A 257 0.84 -24.25 -14.22
C PHE A 257 0.39 -24.31 -12.76
N LEU A 258 -0.25 -23.24 -12.32
CA LEU A 258 -0.88 -23.15 -11.01
C LEU A 258 -2.08 -22.22 -11.08
N GLN A 259 -3.02 -22.40 -10.16
CA GLN A 259 -4.10 -21.45 -9.95
C GLN A 259 -3.79 -20.55 -8.76
N THR A 260 -4.36 -19.36 -8.76
CA THR A 260 -4.28 -18.45 -7.61
C THR A 260 -5.67 -17.93 -7.26
N ALA A 261 -5.84 -17.45 -6.03
CA ALA A 261 -7.02 -16.70 -5.65
C ALA A 261 -7.08 -15.34 -6.39
N ASN A 262 -8.23 -14.68 -6.32
CA ASN A 262 -8.47 -13.36 -6.92
C ASN A 262 -8.04 -12.18 -6.04
N SER A 263 -7.66 -12.45 -4.79
CA SER A 263 -7.24 -11.48 -3.78
C SER A 263 -6.18 -12.11 -2.91
N PHE A 264 -5.39 -11.29 -2.23
CA PHE A 264 -4.36 -11.76 -1.31
C PHE A 264 -5.03 -12.44 -0.08
N PRO A 265 -4.49 -13.55 0.45
CA PRO A 265 -3.37 -14.34 -0.08
C PRO A 265 -3.78 -15.08 -1.36
N PHE A 266 -2.93 -14.97 -2.38
CA PHE A 266 -3.14 -15.55 -3.70
C PHE A 266 -2.82 -17.04 -3.75
N ALA A 267 -1.91 -17.53 -2.89
CA ALA A 267 -1.55 -18.93 -2.81
C ALA A 267 -2.73 -19.78 -2.34
N VAL A 268 -3.18 -20.69 -3.20
CA VAL A 268 -4.19 -21.70 -2.86
C VAL A 268 -3.47 -23.03 -2.64
N GLY A 269 -3.56 -23.60 -1.43
CA GLY A 269 -2.86 -24.85 -1.10
C GLY A 269 -3.31 -26.03 -1.97
N VAL A 270 -2.52 -27.12 -1.97
CA VAL A 270 -2.66 -28.32 -2.83
C VAL A 270 -4.04 -29.03 -2.73
N LEU A 271 -4.84 -28.75 -1.68
CA LEU A 271 -6.18 -29.32 -1.49
C LEU A 271 -7.32 -28.59 -2.27
N GLY A 272 -7.03 -27.49 -2.97
CA GLY A 272 -8.05 -26.68 -3.66
C GLY A 272 -8.60 -27.24 -4.99
N LEU A 273 -8.08 -28.35 -5.49
CA LEU A 273 -8.32 -28.83 -6.87
C LEU A 273 -9.69 -29.49 -7.14
N VAL A 274 -10.61 -29.59 -6.19
CA VAL A 274 -11.89 -30.35 -6.36
C VAL A 274 -13.18 -29.51 -6.29
N ALA A 275 -13.14 -28.22 -5.95
CA ALA A 275 -14.37 -27.47 -5.64
C ALA A 275 -14.66 -26.31 -6.61
N LEU A 276 -14.87 -26.60 -7.90
CA LEU A 276 -15.52 -25.68 -8.85
C LEU A 276 -16.84 -26.29 -9.32
N GLY A 277 -17.84 -26.37 -8.42
CA GLY A 277 -19.13 -26.91 -8.82
C GLY A 277 -20.18 -27.16 -7.75
N SER A 278 -20.15 -26.54 -6.57
CA SER A 278 -21.30 -26.53 -5.64
C SER A 278 -21.11 -25.45 -4.59
N ALA A 279 -22.13 -24.61 -4.38
CA ALA A 279 -22.19 -23.75 -3.20
C ALA A 279 -22.35 -24.61 -1.94
N ALA A 280 -21.26 -24.80 -1.20
CA ALA A 280 -21.23 -25.35 0.16
C ALA A 280 -19.98 -24.77 0.89
N PRO A 281 -20.00 -24.69 2.23
CA PRO A 281 -19.46 -23.57 2.98
C PRO A 281 -17.93 -23.48 2.90
N VAL A 282 -17.44 -22.24 2.86
CA VAL A 282 -16.04 -21.87 2.96
C VAL A 282 -15.47 -22.44 4.27
N GLU A 283 -14.70 -23.52 4.18
CA GLU A 283 -13.85 -23.98 5.28
C GLU A 283 -12.59 -23.09 5.34
N SER A 284 -12.52 -22.33 6.44
CA SER A 284 -11.39 -21.55 6.96
C SER A 284 -10.58 -20.72 5.96
N ILE A 285 -11.10 -19.52 5.65
CA ILE A 285 -10.26 -18.37 5.26
C ILE A 285 -9.18 -18.23 6.34
N HIS A 286 -7.93 -18.45 5.97
CA HIS A 286 -6.81 -18.25 6.88
C HIS A 286 -6.83 -16.79 7.32
N PRO A 287 -6.75 -16.52 8.62
CA PRO A 287 -7.20 -15.24 9.11
C PRO A 287 -6.19 -14.13 8.85
N TRP A 288 -5.04 -14.39 8.20
CA TRP A 288 -3.92 -13.47 8.07
C TRP A 288 -3.80 -12.84 6.67
N ALA A 289 -3.78 -11.51 6.59
CA ALA A 289 -3.60 -10.71 5.38
C ALA A 289 -2.38 -9.79 5.49
N LEU A 290 -1.58 -9.63 4.43
CA LEU A 290 -0.47 -8.68 4.39
C LEU A 290 -0.99 -7.31 3.98
N ILE A 291 -0.97 -6.35 4.90
CA ILE A 291 -1.44 -4.99 4.67
C ILE A 291 -0.25 -4.02 4.75
N PRO A 292 0.08 -3.30 3.67
CA PRO A 292 1.03 -2.18 3.71
C PRO A 292 0.57 -1.11 4.70
N ASP A 293 1.47 -0.66 5.56
CA ASP A 293 1.27 0.55 6.36
C ASP A 293 1.32 1.83 5.50
N GLY A 294 1.08 3.00 6.11
CA GLY A 294 1.13 4.31 5.41
C GLY A 294 2.50 4.62 4.79
N ASN A 295 3.56 3.92 5.21
CA ASN A 295 4.92 3.98 4.66
C ASN A 295 5.23 2.80 3.71
N GLY A 296 4.23 1.95 3.48
CA GLY A 296 4.28 0.80 2.61
C GLY A 296 5.12 -0.38 3.12
N ARG A 297 5.32 -0.55 4.43
CA ARG A 297 5.82 -1.81 5.00
C ARG A 297 4.67 -2.78 5.13
N LEU A 298 4.84 -4.00 4.63
CA LEU A 298 3.84 -5.06 4.79
C LEU A 298 3.78 -5.55 6.23
N ARG A 299 2.57 -5.59 6.78
CA ARG A 299 2.24 -6.10 8.12
C ARG A 299 1.37 -7.33 7.95
N LEU A 300 1.68 -8.42 8.65
CA LEU A 300 0.85 -9.64 8.62
C LEU A 300 -0.26 -9.51 9.67
N ILE A 301 -1.51 -9.48 9.25
CA ILE A 301 -2.64 -8.99 10.05
C ILE A 301 -3.75 -10.01 10.10
N ASN A 302 -4.22 -10.34 11.29
CA ASN A 302 -5.42 -11.13 11.42
C ASN A 302 -6.68 -10.30 11.06
N VAL A 303 -7.33 -10.59 9.93
CA VAL A 303 -8.56 -9.98 9.42
C VAL A 303 -9.83 -10.79 9.76
N ASN A 304 -9.72 -11.93 10.46
CA ASN A 304 -10.87 -12.73 10.87
C ASN A 304 -11.39 -12.30 12.26
N PRO A 305 -12.61 -11.72 12.37
CA PRO A 305 -13.18 -11.29 13.65
C PRO A 305 -13.41 -12.40 14.68
N TYR A 306 -13.43 -13.66 14.26
CA TYR A 306 -13.86 -14.78 15.09
C TYR A 306 -12.73 -15.75 15.45
N ASP A 307 -11.55 -15.61 14.84
CA ASP A 307 -10.40 -16.50 15.01
C ASP A 307 -9.14 -15.70 15.36
N VAL A 308 -9.20 -15.01 16.50
CA VAL A 308 -8.07 -14.30 17.11
C VAL A 308 -7.22 -15.32 17.87
N PRO A 309 -5.90 -15.43 17.63
CA PRO A 309 -5.03 -16.28 18.43
C PRO A 309 -5.16 -15.89 19.89
N LYS A 310 -5.71 -16.81 20.70
CA LYS A 310 -5.77 -16.67 22.17
C LYS A 310 -4.45 -17.08 22.84
N GLY A 311 -3.40 -17.28 22.05
CA GLY A 311 -2.09 -17.72 22.53
C GLY A 311 -1.28 -16.54 23.05
N ASP A 312 -0.76 -16.68 24.27
CA ASP A 312 -0.06 -15.67 25.08
C ASP A 312 1.27 -15.11 24.49
N ASN A 313 1.50 -15.17 23.17
CA ASN A 313 2.79 -14.85 22.54
C ASN A 313 2.80 -13.70 21.52
N GLU A 314 1.70 -12.96 21.32
CA GLU A 314 1.77 -11.58 20.82
C GLU A 314 1.37 -10.64 21.95
N VAL A 315 2.35 -10.26 22.77
CA VAL A 315 2.17 -9.21 23.77
C VAL A 315 1.96 -7.91 22.99
N GLU A 316 0.70 -7.55 22.73
CA GLU A 316 0.36 -6.19 22.31
C GLU A 316 1.03 -5.21 23.29
N PRO A 317 1.81 -4.23 22.80
CA PRO A 317 2.32 -3.20 23.67
C PRO A 317 1.16 -2.60 24.47
N LEU A 318 1.38 -2.42 25.77
CA LEU A 318 0.41 -1.74 26.61
C LEU A 318 0.21 -0.34 26.03
N PHE A 319 -0.94 -0.11 25.43
CA PHE A 319 -1.35 1.20 24.94
C PHE A 319 -2.18 1.87 26.02
N ASP A 320 -1.65 2.96 26.57
CA ASP A 320 -2.38 3.84 27.46
C ASP A 320 -2.75 5.12 26.70
N PRO A 321 -4.02 5.30 26.32
CA PRO A 321 -4.45 6.46 25.55
C PRO A 321 -4.17 7.79 26.27
N LEU A 322 -4.05 7.79 27.60
CA LEU A 322 -3.81 9.01 28.38
C LEU A 322 -2.37 9.52 28.27
N THR A 323 -1.43 8.65 27.95
CA THR A 323 0.01 8.96 27.90
C THR A 323 0.59 8.82 26.51
N ASP A 324 0.03 7.92 25.70
CA ASP A 324 0.55 7.56 24.38
C ASP A 324 -0.08 8.36 23.22
N VAL A 325 -1.21 9.05 23.45
CA VAL A 325 -1.79 9.96 22.44
C VAL A 325 -1.14 11.34 22.54
N VAL A 326 -0.50 11.78 21.47
CA VAL A 326 0.27 13.02 21.41
C VAL A 326 -0.44 14.06 20.54
N PHE A 327 -0.66 15.25 21.10
CA PHE A 327 -1.27 16.39 20.40
C PHE A 327 -0.21 17.40 19.97
N ARG A 328 0.00 17.53 18.66
CA ARG A 328 1.00 18.43 18.07
C ARG A 328 0.32 19.64 17.45
N LEU A 329 0.51 20.81 18.06
CA LEU A 329 -0.05 22.08 17.60
C LEU A 329 0.84 22.74 16.55
N TYR A 330 0.24 23.05 15.41
CA TYR A 330 0.77 23.88 14.36
C TYR A 330 -0.07 25.15 14.20
N THR A 331 0.61 26.24 13.96
CA THR A 331 0.02 27.52 13.55
C THR A 331 0.91 28.13 12.47
N ARG A 332 0.49 29.24 11.86
CA ARG A 332 1.34 29.97 10.92
C ARG A 332 2.65 30.48 11.55
N ARG A 333 2.72 30.61 12.89
CA ARG A 333 3.93 30.98 13.64
C ARG A 333 4.92 29.82 13.79
N ASN A 334 4.46 28.58 13.65
CA ASN A 334 5.29 27.38 13.77
C ASN A 334 4.84 26.31 12.76
N PRO A 335 4.94 26.57 11.44
CA PRO A 335 4.36 25.69 10.42
C PRO A 335 5.14 24.37 10.23
N VAL A 336 6.43 24.38 10.62
CA VAL A 336 7.36 23.25 10.47
C VAL A 336 7.53 22.45 11.75
N HIS A 337 7.71 23.13 12.89
CA HIS A 337 7.97 22.48 14.18
C HIS A 337 6.77 22.65 15.12
N PRO A 338 6.14 21.54 15.59
CA PRO A 338 4.97 21.64 16.43
C PRO A 338 5.33 22.04 17.87
N GLN A 339 4.32 22.54 18.59
CA GLN A 339 4.34 22.60 20.04
C GLN A 339 3.43 21.50 20.58
N VAL A 340 3.93 20.67 21.50
CA VAL A 340 3.11 19.62 22.12
C VAL A 340 2.22 20.25 23.18
N ILE A 341 0.91 20.08 22.99
CA ILE A 341 -0.11 20.44 23.98
C ILE A 341 -0.62 19.16 24.66
N ARG A 342 -1.07 19.25 25.91
CA ARG A 342 -1.47 18.08 26.71
C ARG A 342 -2.87 18.24 27.26
N TRP A 343 -3.62 17.15 27.25
CA TRP A 343 -5.02 17.12 27.67
C TRP A 343 -5.20 17.42 29.16
N ASN A 344 -4.17 17.25 29.98
CA ASN A 344 -4.19 17.46 31.43
C ASN A 344 -3.37 18.68 31.90
N ASP A 345 -2.95 19.55 30.97
CA ASP A 345 -2.13 20.72 31.28
C ASP A 345 -2.60 21.95 30.49
N ALA A 346 -3.41 22.80 31.12
CA ALA A 346 -3.86 24.06 30.54
C ALA A 346 -2.70 25.05 30.27
N GLY A 347 -1.59 24.92 31.00
CA GLY A 347 -0.36 25.69 30.78
C GLY A 347 0.27 25.37 29.43
N SER A 348 0.23 24.10 29.01
CA SER A 348 0.72 23.69 27.69
C SER A 348 -0.04 24.36 26.53
N VAL A 349 -1.34 24.62 26.70
CA VAL A 349 -2.15 25.32 25.69
C VAL A 349 -1.87 26.82 25.73
N SER A 350 -1.98 27.44 26.91
CA SER A 350 -1.83 28.90 27.07
C SER A 350 -0.39 29.40 26.82
N GLY A 351 0.62 28.56 27.05
CA GLY A 351 2.03 28.84 26.75
C GLY A 351 2.46 28.50 25.31
N SER A 352 1.54 27.98 24.48
CA SER A 352 1.81 27.69 23.07
C SER A 352 1.38 28.84 22.14
N ASN A 353 1.53 28.64 20.84
CA ASN A 353 1.04 29.56 19.81
C ASN A 353 -0.49 29.49 19.60
N PHE A 354 -1.21 28.68 20.39
CA PHE A 354 -2.66 28.54 20.26
C PHE A 354 -3.35 29.90 20.40
N ASN A 355 -4.27 30.22 19.48
CA ASN A 355 -5.02 31.46 19.51
C ASN A 355 -6.53 31.19 19.51
N PRO A 356 -7.29 31.54 20.57
CA PRO A 356 -8.73 31.28 20.63
C PRO A 356 -9.56 32.02 19.57
N ALA A 357 -9.02 33.08 18.96
CA ALA A 357 -9.68 33.79 17.86
C ALA A 357 -9.64 33.02 16.53
N HIS A 358 -8.78 32.00 16.40
CA HIS A 358 -8.59 31.24 15.17
C HIS A 358 -9.37 29.92 15.20
N PRO A 359 -9.93 29.46 14.05
CA PRO A 359 -10.58 28.15 13.98
C PRO A 359 -9.61 27.01 14.31
N THR A 360 -10.12 25.99 15.00
CA THR A 360 -9.32 24.84 15.43
C THR A 360 -9.69 23.61 14.61
N ARG A 361 -8.69 22.92 14.06
CA ARG A 361 -8.86 21.70 13.26
C ARG A 361 -8.01 20.59 13.86
N PHE A 362 -8.66 19.50 14.23
CA PHE A 362 -7.96 18.28 14.65
C PHE A 362 -7.84 17.35 13.44
N LEU A 363 -6.63 16.87 13.18
CA LEU A 363 -6.34 15.89 12.12
C LEU A 363 -5.98 14.56 12.79
N ILE A 364 -6.67 13.48 12.43
CA ILE A 364 -6.58 12.18 13.13
C ILE A 364 -6.32 11.07 12.12
N HIS A 365 -5.16 10.44 12.23
CA HIS A 365 -4.74 9.37 11.32
C HIS A 365 -5.41 8.02 11.60
N GLY A 366 -5.28 7.10 10.65
CA GLY A 366 -5.87 5.78 10.67
C GLY A 366 -4.95 4.67 11.16
N PHE A 367 -5.32 3.45 10.78
CA PHE A 367 -4.58 2.23 11.09
C PHE A 367 -3.22 2.22 10.39
N LEU A 368 -2.19 1.72 11.08
CA LEU A 368 -0.80 1.67 10.60
C LEU A 368 -0.14 3.04 10.29
N GLU A 369 -0.81 4.14 10.60
CA GLU A 369 -0.27 5.50 10.49
C GLU A 369 0.15 6.03 11.88
N GLY A 370 0.97 7.08 11.91
CA GLY A 370 1.44 7.73 13.15
C GLY A 370 1.74 9.22 12.95
N GLU A 371 2.81 9.72 13.56
CA GLU A 371 3.24 11.13 13.44
C GLU A 371 3.35 11.62 11.98
N ASP A 372 3.86 10.76 11.10
CA ASP A 372 4.18 11.02 9.69
C ASP A 372 3.01 10.79 8.72
N ALA A 373 1.80 10.53 9.23
CA ALA A 373 0.61 10.27 8.42
C ALA A 373 0.36 11.32 7.32
N SER A 374 -0.07 10.87 6.15
CA SER A 374 -0.21 11.73 4.96
C SER A 374 -1.11 12.96 5.21
N LEU A 375 -2.23 12.76 5.90
CA LEU A 375 -3.15 13.84 6.27
C LEU A 375 -2.53 14.92 7.17
N HIS A 376 -1.55 14.57 8.03
CA HIS A 376 -0.95 15.47 9.01
C HIS A 376 -0.11 16.58 8.38
N TRP A 377 0.46 16.33 7.20
CA TRP A 377 1.19 17.34 6.45
C TRP A 377 0.35 17.89 5.30
N SER A 378 -0.34 17.06 4.52
CA SER A 378 -1.07 17.51 3.34
C SER A 378 -2.22 18.46 3.68
N ILE A 379 -3.10 18.08 4.59
CA ILE A 379 -4.26 18.91 4.97
C ILE A 379 -3.82 20.11 5.82
N LYS A 380 -2.90 19.90 6.77
CA LYS A 380 -2.35 20.96 7.63
C LYS A 380 -1.76 22.09 6.78
N ASP A 381 -0.91 21.78 5.80
CA ASP A 381 -0.26 22.79 4.97
C ASP A 381 -1.28 23.59 4.15
N HIS A 382 -2.33 22.94 3.65
CA HIS A 382 -3.42 23.62 2.95
C HIS A 382 -4.18 24.60 3.84
N PHE A 383 -4.49 24.23 5.10
CA PHE A 383 -5.08 25.18 6.05
C PHE A 383 -4.15 26.36 6.36
N ILE A 384 -2.87 26.10 6.64
CA ILE A 384 -1.89 27.16 6.96
C ILE A 384 -1.77 28.18 5.80
N ARG A 385 -1.85 27.71 4.55
CA ARG A 385 -1.80 28.57 3.36
C ARG A 385 -3.00 29.49 3.24
N VAL A 386 -4.21 29.00 3.54
CA VAL A 386 -5.44 29.78 3.30
C VAL A 386 -5.87 30.67 4.45
N GLY A 387 -5.37 30.45 5.68
CA GLY A 387 -5.79 31.27 6.80
C GLY A 387 -5.04 31.03 8.11
N GLU A 388 -5.49 31.76 9.12
CA GLU A 388 -5.01 31.62 10.49
C GLU A 388 -5.80 30.51 11.18
N PHE A 389 -5.14 29.40 11.52
CA PHE A 389 -5.76 28.24 12.16
C PHE A 389 -4.91 27.73 13.33
N ASN A 390 -5.57 27.08 14.28
CA ASN A 390 -4.92 26.14 15.20
C ASN A 390 -5.09 24.73 14.63
N ILE A 391 -4.03 24.14 14.08
CA ILE A 391 -4.07 22.77 13.58
C ILE A 391 -3.47 21.84 14.62
N VAL A 392 -4.23 20.86 15.10
CA VAL A 392 -3.80 19.88 16.09
C VAL A 392 -3.72 18.52 15.42
N ASN A 393 -2.52 18.06 15.11
CA ASN A 393 -2.30 16.70 14.65
C ASN A 393 -2.37 15.76 15.85
N VAL A 394 -3.23 14.75 15.77
CA VAL A 394 -3.44 13.75 16.81
C VAL A 394 -2.72 12.48 16.40
N ASP A 395 -1.63 12.20 17.09
CA ASP A 395 -0.82 11.02 16.88
C ASP A 395 -1.14 9.98 17.96
N TRP A 396 -1.76 8.89 17.56
CA TRP A 396 -1.98 7.70 18.37
C TRP A 396 -1.20 6.51 17.81
N GLY A 397 -0.06 6.77 17.15
CA GLY A 397 0.84 5.80 16.53
C GLY A 397 1.14 4.58 17.40
N ALA A 398 1.35 4.81 18.70
CA ALA A 398 1.57 3.74 19.69
C ALA A 398 0.42 2.71 19.75
N GLY A 399 -0.82 3.14 19.46
CA GLY A 399 -2.01 2.29 19.42
C GLY A 399 -2.44 1.85 18.02
N SER A 400 -2.08 2.60 16.97
CA SER A 400 -2.48 2.32 15.58
C SER A 400 -1.45 1.52 14.77
N GLN A 401 -0.15 1.66 15.07
CA GLN A 401 0.96 1.00 14.37
C GLN A 401 1.20 -0.42 14.90
N THR A 402 0.12 -1.18 15.05
CA THR A 402 0.16 -2.61 15.38
C THR A 402 -0.21 -3.43 14.16
N ILE A 403 0.35 -4.64 14.06
CA ILE A 403 -0.08 -5.64 13.09
C ILE A 403 -1.49 -6.17 13.40
N ASN A 404 -1.98 -5.98 14.63
CA ASN A 404 -3.29 -6.45 15.06
C ASN A 404 -4.37 -5.38 14.84
N TYR A 405 -5.08 -5.49 13.71
CA TYR A 405 -6.16 -4.56 13.38
C TYR A 405 -7.27 -4.53 14.44
N ILE A 406 -7.60 -5.68 15.06
CA ILE A 406 -8.62 -5.76 16.11
C ILE A 406 -8.19 -4.94 17.33
N ALA A 407 -6.92 -5.02 17.73
CA ALA A 407 -6.38 -4.21 18.82
C ALA A 407 -6.49 -2.71 18.50
N ALA A 408 -6.05 -2.27 17.31
CA ALA A 408 -6.18 -0.88 16.88
C ALA A 408 -7.65 -0.42 16.83
N ARG A 409 -8.55 -1.23 16.25
CA ARG A 409 -9.99 -0.96 16.19
C ARG A 409 -10.61 -0.83 17.59
N ASN A 410 -10.20 -1.66 18.54
CA ASN A 410 -10.72 -1.61 19.91
C ASN A 410 -10.19 -0.40 20.70
N ARG A 411 -9.09 0.22 20.27
CA ARG A 411 -8.55 1.45 20.88
C ARG A 411 -9.31 2.72 20.46
N VAL A 412 -10.09 2.67 19.36
CA VAL A 412 -10.78 3.83 18.75
C VAL A 412 -11.58 4.66 19.76
N GLY A 413 -12.42 4.01 20.57
CA GLY A 413 -13.25 4.71 21.56
C GLY A 413 -12.41 5.43 22.61
N ALA A 414 -11.38 4.76 23.13
CA ALA A 414 -10.50 5.29 24.16
C ALA A 414 -9.67 6.48 23.65
N VAL A 415 -9.16 6.42 22.41
CA VAL A 415 -8.49 7.58 21.77
C VAL A 415 -9.46 8.74 21.61
N GLY A 416 -10.70 8.49 21.16
CA GLY A 416 -11.74 9.52 21.05
C GLY A 416 -12.04 10.22 22.37
N GLU A 417 -12.07 9.48 23.48
CA GLU A 417 -12.24 10.04 24.82
C GLU A 417 -11.11 11.02 25.18
N VAL A 418 -9.85 10.66 24.91
CA VAL A 418 -8.71 11.53 25.23
C VAL A 418 -8.68 12.79 24.37
N ILE A 419 -9.07 12.70 23.10
CA ILE A 419 -9.26 13.88 22.25
C ILE A 419 -10.36 14.79 22.82
N SER A 420 -11.47 14.22 23.30
CA SER A 420 -12.53 14.99 23.97
C SER A 420 -12.01 15.70 25.24
N ARG A 421 -11.14 15.05 26.03
CA ARG A 421 -10.48 15.68 27.18
C ARG A 421 -9.57 16.83 26.75
N MET A 422 -8.79 16.66 25.67
CA MET A 422 -7.97 17.73 25.10
C MET A 422 -8.82 18.94 24.66
N ILE A 423 -9.96 18.69 24.00
CA ILE A 423 -10.92 19.73 23.61
C ILE A 423 -11.42 20.48 24.86
N ASN A 424 -11.80 19.77 25.92
CA ASN A 424 -12.24 20.39 27.16
C ASN A 424 -11.14 21.26 27.80
N THR A 425 -9.88 20.83 27.74
CA THR A 425 -8.73 21.61 28.23
C THR A 425 -8.48 22.86 27.41
N ILE A 426 -8.59 22.80 26.08
CA ILE A 426 -8.52 23.99 25.22
C ILE A 426 -9.66 24.95 25.59
N VAL A 427 -10.91 24.48 25.59
CA VAL A 427 -12.09 25.32 25.89
C VAL A 427 -11.95 25.98 27.27
N SER A 428 -11.50 25.24 28.27
CA SER A 428 -11.35 25.76 29.63
C SER A 428 -10.19 26.75 29.77
N ALA A 429 -9.07 26.50 29.06
CA ALA A 429 -7.89 27.35 29.14
C ALA A 429 -8.02 28.66 28.35
N THR A 430 -8.81 28.68 27.28
CA THR A 430 -8.80 29.79 26.31
C THR A 430 -10.16 30.41 26.05
N GLY A 431 -11.25 29.76 26.46
CA GLY A 431 -12.62 30.17 26.14
C GLY A 431 -13.03 29.90 24.69
N THR A 432 -12.26 29.12 23.92
CA THR A 432 -12.63 28.74 22.55
C THR A 432 -14.01 28.09 22.49
N SER A 433 -14.85 28.52 21.56
CA SER A 433 -16.17 27.92 21.34
C SER A 433 -16.05 26.57 20.63
N ARG A 434 -16.81 25.56 21.09
CA ARG A 434 -16.97 24.25 20.41
C ARG A 434 -17.49 24.39 18.98
N ASN A 435 -18.27 25.45 18.71
CA ASN A 435 -18.74 25.80 17.37
C ASN A 435 -17.59 26.26 16.42
N ASN A 436 -16.35 26.36 16.90
CA ASN A 436 -15.17 26.70 16.08
C ASN A 436 -14.17 25.53 15.94
N ILE A 437 -14.55 24.34 16.43
CA ILE A 437 -13.71 23.14 16.43
C ILE A 437 -14.27 22.14 15.42
N ASN A 438 -13.41 21.69 14.50
CA ASN A 438 -13.71 20.58 13.60
C ASN A 438 -12.73 19.42 13.86
N LEU A 439 -13.22 18.19 13.74
CA LEU A 439 -12.36 17.00 13.68
C LEU A 439 -12.41 16.41 12.27
N ILE A 440 -11.25 16.04 11.75
CA ILE A 440 -11.08 15.43 10.43
C ILE A 440 -10.29 14.14 10.65
N GLY A 441 -10.92 13.00 10.39
CA GLY A 441 -10.33 11.70 10.68
C GLY A 441 -10.32 10.80 9.46
N HIS A 442 -9.21 10.09 9.22
CA HIS A 442 -9.06 9.14 8.13
C HIS A 442 -9.16 7.70 8.61
N SER A 443 -9.89 6.83 7.88
CA SER A 443 -9.99 5.41 8.22
C SER A 443 -10.49 5.17 9.67
N LEU A 444 -9.73 4.45 10.52
CA LEU A 444 -10.04 4.33 11.97
C LEU A 444 -10.12 5.70 12.66
N GLY A 445 -9.33 6.67 12.21
CA GLY A 445 -9.35 8.05 12.68
C GLY A 445 -10.69 8.75 12.49
N ALA A 446 -11.49 8.37 11.48
CA ALA A 446 -12.86 8.87 11.32
C ALA A 446 -13.74 8.44 12.51
N HIS A 447 -13.65 7.16 12.90
CA HIS A 447 -14.37 6.66 14.07
C HIS A 447 -13.83 7.27 15.36
N VAL A 448 -12.52 7.52 15.47
CA VAL A 448 -11.94 8.23 16.61
C VAL A 448 -12.52 9.65 16.72
N ALA A 449 -12.60 10.38 15.61
CA ALA A 449 -13.22 11.71 15.54
C ALA A 449 -14.67 11.67 16.02
N ALA A 450 -15.44 10.71 15.52
CA ALA A 450 -16.82 10.47 15.91
C ALA A 450 -16.97 10.20 17.42
N ASN A 451 -16.13 9.34 18.00
CA ASN A 451 -16.17 9.06 19.44
C ASN A 451 -15.83 10.31 20.27
N ALA A 452 -14.88 11.14 19.84
CA ALA A 452 -14.63 12.44 20.47
C ALA A 452 -15.87 13.35 20.40
N GLY A 453 -16.55 13.38 19.26
CA GLY A 453 -17.82 14.10 19.05
C GLY A 453 -18.94 13.64 19.98
N LYS A 454 -19.11 12.32 20.14
CA LYS A 454 -20.08 11.73 21.09
C LYS A 454 -19.80 12.16 22.53
N HIS A 455 -18.54 12.12 22.98
CA HIS A 455 -18.15 12.62 24.30
C HIS A 455 -18.32 14.14 24.45
N GLN A 456 -18.41 14.89 23.34
CA GLN A 456 -18.74 16.31 23.30
C GLN A 456 -20.25 16.55 23.09
N ASN A 457 -21.09 15.51 23.20
CA ASN A 457 -22.54 15.55 23.01
C ASN A 457 -22.96 16.16 21.66
N GLY A 458 -22.19 15.91 20.60
CA GLY A 458 -22.46 16.44 19.26
C GLY A 458 -22.33 17.96 19.13
N GLN A 459 -21.71 18.65 20.11
CA GLN A 459 -21.63 20.11 20.15
C GLN A 459 -20.53 20.71 19.26
N LEU A 460 -19.67 19.87 18.69
CA LEU A 460 -18.62 20.32 17.79
C LEU A 460 -19.22 20.81 16.48
N ASN A 461 -18.55 21.74 15.81
CA ASN A 461 -19.07 22.34 14.59
C ASN A 461 -19.25 21.31 13.49
N THR A 462 -18.15 20.65 13.10
CA THR A 462 -18.14 19.71 12.00
C THR A 462 -17.23 18.53 12.32
N ILE A 463 -17.66 17.33 11.97
CA ILE A 463 -16.78 16.16 11.89
C ILE A 463 -16.76 15.64 10.45
N ILE A 464 -15.56 15.42 9.92
CA ILE A 464 -15.35 14.92 8.57
C ILE A 464 -14.66 13.56 8.63
N GLY A 465 -15.33 12.54 8.11
CA GLY A 465 -14.82 11.19 7.94
C GLY A 465 -14.22 11.04 6.54
N LEU A 466 -12.91 10.91 6.46
CA LEU A 466 -12.17 10.65 5.24
C LEU A 466 -12.04 9.13 5.08
N ASP A 467 -12.83 8.56 4.18
CA ASP A 467 -12.97 7.12 3.93
C ASP A 467 -13.05 6.30 5.24
N PRO A 468 -14.11 6.46 6.06
CA PRO A 468 -14.24 5.79 7.36
C PRO A 468 -14.03 4.28 7.23
N ALA A 469 -13.31 3.64 8.14
CA ALA A 469 -12.96 2.22 8.01
C ALA A 469 -14.20 1.29 8.00
N GLY A 470 -14.23 0.36 7.05
CA GLY A 470 -15.25 -0.68 6.94
C GLY A 470 -15.03 -1.88 7.88
N PRO A 471 -13.84 -2.51 7.89
CA PRO A 471 -13.62 -3.76 8.60
C PRO A 471 -13.90 -3.66 10.10
N LEU A 472 -14.65 -4.63 10.64
CA LEU A 472 -15.09 -4.72 12.05
C LEU A 472 -16.01 -3.59 12.53
N PHE A 473 -16.52 -2.79 11.60
CA PHE A 473 -17.58 -1.84 11.85
C PHE A 473 -18.90 -2.35 11.28
N SER A 474 -20.00 -2.09 11.97
CA SER A 474 -21.34 -2.46 11.51
C SER A 474 -22.37 -1.48 12.05
N ASN A 475 -23.45 -1.28 11.29
CA ASN A 475 -24.52 -0.38 11.68
C ASN A 475 -25.05 -0.69 13.10
N GLY A 476 -25.21 0.37 13.90
CA GLY A 476 -25.71 0.28 15.28
C GLY A 476 -24.63 0.10 16.34
N GLN A 477 -23.36 -0.09 15.98
CA GLN A 477 -22.27 -0.07 16.97
C GLN A 477 -22.10 1.33 17.58
N ALA A 478 -21.86 1.37 18.89
CA ALA A 478 -21.78 2.62 19.64
C ALA A 478 -20.58 3.50 19.26
N ASP A 479 -19.52 2.90 18.73
CA ASP A 479 -18.29 3.56 18.31
C ASP A 479 -18.23 3.86 16.81
N LEU A 480 -19.28 3.53 16.06
CA LEU A 480 -19.40 3.84 14.64
C LEU A 480 -19.57 5.35 14.40
N PHE A 481 -19.00 5.86 13.31
CA PHE A 481 -19.21 7.25 12.88
C PHE A 481 -20.67 7.44 12.47
N GLY A 482 -21.29 8.55 12.87
CA GLY A 482 -22.70 8.81 12.59
C GLY A 482 -23.05 10.28 12.42
N ALA A 483 -24.24 10.52 11.86
CA ALA A 483 -24.74 11.86 11.57
C ALA A 483 -24.74 12.76 12.82
N ASN A 484 -25.13 12.23 13.98
CA ASN A 484 -25.34 13.01 15.22
C ASN A 484 -24.06 13.28 16.03
N ASP A 485 -22.88 12.89 15.53
CA ASP A 485 -21.62 13.05 16.28
C ASP A 485 -21.13 14.51 16.33
N ALA A 486 -21.69 15.40 15.52
CA ALA A 486 -21.46 16.84 15.53
C ALA A 486 -22.67 17.60 14.94
N GLN A 487 -22.63 18.93 14.98
CA GLN A 487 -23.67 19.78 14.41
C GLN A 487 -23.79 19.65 12.89
N TYR A 488 -22.70 19.25 12.23
CA TYR A 488 -22.67 18.79 10.85
C TYR A 488 -21.66 17.67 10.72
N THR A 489 -21.95 16.69 9.87
CA THR A 489 -21.02 15.60 9.59
C THR A 489 -20.98 15.34 8.10
N GLU A 490 -19.77 15.09 7.63
CA GLU A 490 -19.51 14.79 6.23
C GLU A 490 -18.67 13.52 6.15
N ALA A 491 -19.01 12.62 5.23
CA ALA A 491 -18.17 11.47 4.93
C ALA A 491 -17.82 11.47 3.44
N ILE A 492 -16.54 11.29 3.13
CA ILE A 492 -16.03 11.23 1.77
C ILE A 492 -15.51 9.82 1.53
N TYR A 493 -16.12 9.10 0.60
CA TYR A 493 -15.80 7.71 0.31
C TYR A 493 -14.96 7.64 -0.95
N THR A 494 -13.81 6.99 -0.85
CA THR A 494 -12.91 6.78 -2.00
C THR A 494 -12.68 5.31 -2.29
N ASN A 495 -12.88 4.44 -1.30
CA ASN A 495 -12.73 3.00 -1.36
C ASN A 495 -13.84 2.25 -0.58
N ALA A 496 -15.09 2.75 -0.67
CA ALA A 496 -16.25 2.16 -0.01
C ALA A 496 -16.49 0.70 -0.42
N GLY A 497 -16.71 -0.16 0.57
CA GLY A 497 -16.99 -1.58 0.38
C GLY A 497 -15.76 -2.47 0.20
N LEU A 498 -14.55 -1.91 0.30
CA LEU A 498 -13.30 -2.67 0.41
C LEU A 498 -12.58 -2.36 1.72
N LEU A 499 -11.94 -1.18 1.82
CA LEU A 499 -11.37 -0.69 3.09
C LEU A 499 -12.26 0.35 3.77
N GLY A 500 -13.01 1.12 2.99
CA GLY A 500 -13.99 2.09 3.48
C GLY A 500 -15.34 1.45 3.80
N PHE A 501 -16.08 2.04 4.73
CA PHE A 501 -17.44 1.64 5.09
C PHE A 501 -18.37 1.77 3.88
N ASP A 502 -19.29 0.83 3.72
CA ASP A 502 -20.04 0.63 2.48
C ASP A 502 -21.40 1.33 2.45
N GLN A 503 -21.83 1.94 3.57
CA GLN A 503 -23.12 2.64 3.70
C GLN A 503 -22.92 4.11 4.09
N PRO A 504 -23.89 4.98 3.78
CA PRO A 504 -23.83 6.39 4.18
C PRO A 504 -23.95 6.55 5.69
N LEU A 505 -22.93 7.16 6.32
CA LEU A 505 -22.85 7.39 7.76
C LEU A 505 -23.18 8.82 8.21
N ALA A 506 -23.04 9.81 7.31
CA ALA A 506 -23.02 11.23 7.67
C ALA A 506 -24.27 12.00 7.23
N HIS A 507 -24.40 13.27 7.63
CA HIS A 507 -25.41 14.17 7.07
C HIS A 507 -25.23 14.36 5.55
N ALA A 508 -23.97 14.51 5.10
CA ALA A 508 -23.61 14.56 3.69
C ALA A 508 -22.57 13.47 3.38
N ASN A 509 -22.83 12.71 2.32
CA ASN A 509 -21.99 11.58 1.92
C ASN A 509 -21.56 11.81 0.46
N PHE A 510 -20.26 11.96 0.24
CA PHE A 510 -19.68 12.24 -1.06
C PHE A 510 -18.93 11.04 -1.60
N TYR A 511 -19.13 10.74 -2.88
CA TYR A 511 -18.56 9.57 -3.55
C TYR A 511 -17.80 10.01 -4.80
N PRO A 512 -16.65 10.70 -4.65
CA PRO A 512 -15.81 11.08 -5.78
C PRO A 512 -15.53 9.88 -6.67
N ASN A 513 -15.77 10.05 -7.97
CA ASN A 513 -15.60 9.00 -8.98
C ASN A 513 -16.36 7.69 -8.68
N GLY A 514 -17.53 7.78 -8.01
CA GLY A 514 -18.33 6.63 -7.60
C GLY A 514 -17.89 6.00 -6.27
N GLY A 515 -16.86 6.55 -5.64
CA GLY A 515 -16.47 6.29 -4.25
C GLY A 515 -15.86 4.93 -3.95
N ARG A 516 -15.43 4.18 -4.97
CA ARG A 516 -14.80 2.85 -4.83
C ARG A 516 -13.36 2.79 -5.35
N SER A 517 -13.14 3.38 -6.52
CA SER A 517 -11.84 3.43 -7.20
C SER A 517 -11.58 4.84 -7.66
N GLN A 518 -10.31 5.26 -7.65
CA GLN A 518 -9.93 6.64 -7.92
C GLN A 518 -9.00 6.76 -9.13
N PRO A 519 -9.16 7.80 -9.98
CA PRO A 519 -8.25 8.07 -11.08
C PRO A 519 -6.79 8.22 -10.60
N GLY A 520 -5.87 7.62 -11.34
CA GLY A 520 -4.45 7.58 -10.98
C GLY A 520 -4.10 6.60 -9.84
N CYS A 521 -5.08 5.85 -9.31
CA CYS A 521 -4.83 4.64 -8.52
C CYS A 521 -4.84 3.43 -9.44
N ILE A 522 -3.79 3.33 -10.24
CA ILE A 522 -3.61 2.25 -11.22
C ILE A 522 -3.16 1.02 -10.42
N LEU A 523 -3.89 -0.10 -10.55
CA LEU A 523 -3.59 -1.39 -9.91
C LEU A 523 -3.84 -1.48 -8.39
N ASP A 524 -4.82 -0.71 -7.91
CA ASP A 524 -5.17 -0.61 -6.50
C ASP A 524 -6.07 -1.75 -5.97
N VAL A 525 -5.60 -3.01 -6.07
CA VAL A 525 -6.39 -4.20 -5.70
C VAL A 525 -6.66 -4.29 -4.20
N ALA A 526 -5.71 -3.86 -3.37
CA ALA A 526 -5.90 -3.77 -1.91
C ALA A 526 -6.72 -2.54 -1.50
N GLY A 527 -7.04 -1.63 -2.44
CA GLY A 527 -7.79 -0.42 -2.19
C GLY A 527 -7.02 0.69 -1.49
N ILE A 528 -5.73 0.51 -1.22
CA ILE A 528 -4.92 1.41 -0.37
C ILE A 528 -4.70 2.77 -1.04
N CYS A 529 -4.45 2.81 -2.35
CA CYS A 529 -4.29 4.09 -3.05
C CYS A 529 -5.59 4.87 -3.02
N ALA A 530 -6.71 4.23 -3.37
CA ALA A 530 -8.04 4.82 -3.35
C ALA A 530 -8.38 5.25 -1.93
N HIS A 531 -8.14 4.40 -0.93
CA HIS A 531 -8.40 4.64 0.49
C HIS A 531 -7.63 5.84 1.03
N ASN A 532 -6.39 6.06 0.57
CA ASN A 532 -5.60 7.23 0.95
C ASN A 532 -5.85 8.47 0.07
N ARG A 533 -6.47 8.31 -1.10
CA ARG A 533 -6.70 9.40 -2.05
C ARG A 533 -7.54 10.52 -1.46
N VAL A 534 -8.45 10.18 -0.55
CA VAL A 534 -9.32 11.13 0.14
C VAL A 534 -8.55 12.24 0.86
N ASN A 535 -7.34 11.96 1.36
CA ASN A 535 -6.51 12.97 2.03
C ASN A 535 -6.13 14.10 1.05
N ASN A 536 -5.78 13.74 -0.18
CA ASN A 536 -5.45 14.71 -1.23
C ASN A 536 -6.68 15.48 -1.71
N PHE A 537 -7.82 14.79 -1.92
CA PHE A 537 -9.06 15.47 -2.30
C PHE A 537 -9.52 16.46 -1.23
N TYR A 538 -9.46 16.07 0.05
CA TYR A 538 -9.85 16.98 1.11
C TYR A 538 -8.85 18.15 1.24
N ALA A 539 -7.55 17.90 1.19
CA ALA A 539 -6.54 18.96 1.20
C ALA A 539 -6.78 19.98 0.06
N GLU A 540 -6.98 19.50 -1.18
CA GLU A 540 -7.30 20.36 -2.31
C GLU A 540 -8.61 21.13 -2.10
N SER A 541 -9.65 20.48 -1.54
CA SER A 541 -10.93 21.14 -1.27
C SER A 541 -10.79 22.36 -0.34
N VAL A 542 -9.83 22.32 0.60
CA VAL A 542 -9.58 23.41 1.57
C VAL A 542 -9.04 24.67 0.88
N SER A 543 -8.21 24.52 -0.16
CA SER A 543 -7.52 25.67 -0.76
C SER A 543 -7.89 25.99 -2.21
N SER A 544 -8.64 25.12 -2.88
CA SER A 544 -9.07 25.33 -4.26
C SER A 544 -10.20 26.36 -4.33
N SER A 545 -10.06 27.35 -5.21
CA SER A 545 -11.13 28.32 -5.51
C SER A 545 -12.24 27.72 -6.40
N VAL A 546 -11.99 26.55 -7.00
CA VAL A 546 -12.95 25.82 -7.84
C VAL A 546 -13.76 24.85 -6.99
N GLY A 547 -13.08 24.14 -6.08
CA GLY A 547 -13.67 23.10 -5.22
C GLY A 547 -14.16 21.87 -5.99
N PHE A 548 -14.73 20.91 -5.27
CA PHE A 548 -15.29 19.67 -5.83
C PHE A 548 -16.81 19.72 -5.87
N ARG A 549 -17.35 20.38 -6.90
CA ARG A 549 -18.81 20.51 -7.07
C ARG A 549 -19.44 19.15 -7.38
N SER A 550 -20.40 18.75 -6.56
CA SER A 550 -21.05 17.45 -6.59
C SER A 550 -22.55 17.57 -6.86
N THR A 551 -23.09 16.58 -7.57
CA THR A 551 -24.53 16.46 -7.84
C THR A 551 -25.21 15.56 -6.82
N ARG A 552 -26.32 16.02 -6.24
CA ARG A 552 -27.12 15.21 -5.31
C ARG A 552 -27.87 14.12 -6.09
N CYS A 553 -27.59 12.85 -5.79
CA CYS A 553 -28.28 11.71 -6.41
C CYS A 553 -29.57 11.36 -5.67
N ALA A 554 -30.48 10.62 -6.31
CA ALA A 554 -31.78 10.31 -5.71
C ALA A 554 -31.65 9.42 -4.46
N ASN A 555 -30.70 8.49 -4.46
CA ASN A 555 -30.40 7.61 -3.33
C ASN A 555 -29.03 6.93 -3.50
N HIS A 556 -28.56 6.27 -2.44
CA HIS A 556 -27.28 5.56 -2.42
C HIS A 556 -27.20 4.40 -3.43
N ALA A 557 -28.31 3.72 -3.73
CA ALA A 557 -28.31 2.61 -4.70
C ALA A 557 -27.95 3.06 -6.13
N GLU A 558 -28.23 4.32 -6.48
CA GLU A 558 -27.80 4.87 -7.77
C GLU A 558 -26.27 4.95 -7.88
N ILE A 559 -25.59 5.40 -6.80
CA ILE A 559 -24.12 5.46 -6.72
C ILE A 559 -23.52 4.08 -6.94
N LEU A 560 -24.06 3.05 -6.28
CA LEU A 560 -23.60 1.66 -6.43
C LEU A 560 -23.76 1.12 -7.86
N GLN A 561 -24.73 1.66 -8.61
CA GLN A 561 -25.02 1.30 -9.99
C GLN A 561 -24.27 2.19 -11.01
N GLY A 562 -23.41 3.11 -10.56
CA GLY A 562 -22.66 4.01 -11.43
C GLY A 562 -23.54 5.06 -12.13
N ARG A 563 -24.69 5.41 -11.56
CA ARG A 563 -25.61 6.42 -12.09
C ARG A 563 -25.96 7.45 -11.02
N CYS A 564 -26.45 8.62 -11.44
CA CYS A 564 -26.89 9.66 -10.51
C CYS A 564 -27.99 10.49 -11.16
N THR A 565 -29.22 10.34 -10.67
CA THR A 565 -30.34 11.19 -11.07
C THR A 565 -30.34 12.43 -10.17
N PRO A 566 -30.20 13.66 -10.72
CA PRO A 566 -30.21 14.88 -9.91
C PRO A 566 -31.52 15.00 -9.11
N SER A 567 -31.41 15.10 -7.79
CA SER A 567 -32.56 15.08 -6.87
C SER A 567 -32.67 16.30 -5.94
N GLY A 568 -31.73 17.26 -6.04
CA GLY A 568 -31.73 18.47 -5.24
C GLY A 568 -30.55 19.38 -5.53
N ALA A 569 -30.24 20.27 -4.59
CA ALA A 569 -29.16 21.23 -4.75
C ALA A 569 -27.79 20.54 -4.83
N ASN A 570 -26.92 21.09 -5.68
CA ASN A 570 -25.51 20.68 -5.73
C ASN A 570 -24.79 21.20 -4.48
N ALA A 571 -23.79 20.44 -4.02
CA ALA A 571 -22.93 20.83 -2.91
C ALA A 571 -21.47 20.61 -3.26
N ASN A 572 -20.57 21.37 -2.63
CA ASN A 572 -19.15 21.12 -2.76
C ASN A 572 -18.73 20.07 -1.74
N MET A 573 -17.91 19.10 -2.14
CA MET A 573 -17.29 18.17 -1.21
C MET A 573 -16.16 18.88 -0.44
N GLY A 574 -16.10 18.69 0.87
CA GLY A 574 -15.11 19.26 1.76
C GLY A 574 -15.13 20.79 1.85
N GLY A 575 -13.94 21.37 1.98
CA GLY A 575 -13.71 22.81 1.94
C GLY A 575 -13.65 23.51 3.30
N GLU A 576 -13.23 24.77 3.22
CA GLU A 576 -13.15 25.69 4.37
C GLU A 576 -13.74 27.06 3.98
N PRO A 577 -14.74 27.57 4.74
CA PRO A 577 -15.38 26.92 5.87
C PRO A 577 -16.27 25.74 5.43
N SER A 578 -16.52 24.83 6.37
CA SER A 578 -17.33 23.63 6.16
C SER A 578 -18.70 23.94 5.53
N ASN A 579 -19.31 22.93 4.92
CA ASN A 579 -20.65 23.02 4.33
C ASN A 579 -21.79 23.21 5.35
N ARG A 580 -21.51 23.17 6.65
CA ARG A 580 -22.47 23.47 7.69
C ARG A 580 -23.18 24.81 7.45
N GLY A 581 -24.51 24.79 7.42
CA GLY A 581 -25.35 25.97 7.20
C GLY A 581 -25.38 26.49 5.76
N ARG A 582 -24.65 25.86 4.83
CA ARG A 582 -24.65 26.18 3.40
C ARG A 582 -25.65 25.33 2.60
N GLY A 583 -26.22 24.28 3.21
CA GLY A 583 -27.29 23.43 2.68
C GLY A 583 -26.83 22.41 1.63
N VAL A 584 -27.42 21.20 1.65
CA VAL A 584 -27.43 20.21 0.55
C VAL A 584 -28.82 19.63 0.42
#